data_AF-A0A4Q6BBQ7-F1
#
_entry.id   AF-A0A4Q6BBQ7-F1
#
_cell.length_a   1.000
_cell.length_b   1.000
_cell.length_c   1.000
_cell.angle_alpha   90.00
_cell.angle_beta   90.00
_cell.angle_gamma   90.00
#
_symmetry.space_group_name_H-M   'P 1'
#
loop_
_entity.id
_entity.type
_entity.pdbx_description
1 polymer ?
#
loop_
_entity_poly.entity_id
_entity_poly.type
_entity_poly.pdbx_seq_one_letter_code
_entity_poly.pdbx_strand_id
1 'polypeptide(L)'
;MQNRFVGSWLLYGAGNGYWNDRNGMGRLYATRVASSDEPVRVDLEQGVDRIEPLGDNAIVVGGRGSDLVFSPIELTKGTAHAKRDYIRRNASQGELRSHGFFYKDTAAKAGASRGMIGLPIRGEGARGSRYLTEGSASVLFLAENDLDLSELGSLEASAIRSVNDGCRASCVDWYGNARPIFVGNRIFALMGYELVEGTVAKARLSERRRLEFAPQGGAPVTDEQDW
;
A
#
# COMPACT_ATOMS: atom_id res chain seq x y z
N MET A 1 -0.66 -8.90 14.88
CA MET A 1 0.49 -8.09 15.34
C MET A 1 1.30 -7.74 14.10
N GLN A 2 1.76 -6.49 13.99
CA GLN A 2 2.61 -5.97 12.93
C GLN A 2 3.87 -5.37 13.55
N ASN A 3 5.02 -5.51 12.87
CA ASN A 3 6.27 -4.89 13.29
C ASN A 3 7.14 -4.51 12.10
N ARG A 4 7.98 -3.48 12.27
CA ARG A 4 8.91 -3.01 11.24
C ARG A 4 10.11 -2.32 11.87
N PHE A 5 11.29 -2.55 11.31
CA PHE A 5 12.47 -1.75 11.59
C PHE A 5 12.52 -0.51 10.69
N VAL A 6 12.82 0.64 11.28
CA VAL A 6 13.05 1.91 10.58
C VAL A 6 14.28 2.56 11.20
N GLY A 7 15.41 2.51 10.49
CA GLY A 7 16.70 2.90 11.05
C GLY A 7 17.00 2.14 12.36
N SER A 8 17.26 2.87 13.45
CA SER A 8 17.51 2.31 14.78
C SER A 8 16.25 1.97 15.58
N TRP A 9 15.07 2.18 15.02
CA TRP A 9 13.79 1.95 15.68
C TRP A 9 13.20 0.60 15.29
N LEU A 10 12.64 -0.10 16.27
CA LEU A 10 11.65 -1.15 16.06
C LEU A 10 10.28 -0.58 16.44
N LEU A 11 9.38 -0.56 15.46
CA LEU A 11 7.98 -0.23 15.68
C LEU A 11 7.17 -1.53 15.70
N TYR A 12 6.25 -1.64 16.65
CA TYR A 12 5.34 -2.77 16.72
C TYR A 12 3.98 -2.35 17.28
N GLY A 13 2.94 -3.01 16.80
CA GLY A 13 1.58 -2.72 17.21
C GLY A 13 0.64 -3.83 16.78
N ALA A 14 -0.60 -3.72 17.21
CA ALA A 14 -1.66 -4.57 16.73
C ALA A 14 -2.89 -3.71 16.43
N GLY A 15 -3.46 -3.87 15.25
CA GLY A 15 -4.86 -3.58 15.00
C GLY A 15 -5.72 -4.75 15.48
N ASN A 16 -6.98 -4.45 15.80
CA ASN A 16 -8.01 -5.46 15.83
C ASN A 16 -8.07 -6.08 14.43
N GLY A 17 -7.56 -7.29 14.29
CA GLY A 17 -7.44 -7.96 12.99
C GLY A 17 -8.77 -8.02 12.24
N TYR A 18 -8.68 -8.39 10.96
CA TYR A 18 -9.74 -8.52 9.95
C TYR A 18 -11.16 -8.93 10.38
N TRP A 19 -11.32 -9.52 11.56
CA TRP A 19 -12.50 -10.24 11.95
C TRP A 19 -13.52 -9.43 12.75
N ASN A 20 -13.21 -8.69 13.82
CA ASN A 20 -14.32 -8.37 14.75
C ASN A 20 -14.41 -6.98 15.38
N ASP A 21 -13.52 -6.01 15.13
CA ASP A 21 -13.81 -4.66 15.67
C ASP A 21 -13.02 -3.52 15.02
N ARG A 22 -13.63 -2.77 14.10
CA ARG A 22 -13.03 -1.61 13.42
C ARG A 22 -13.14 -0.30 14.23
N ASN A 23 -13.18 -0.40 15.56
CA ASN A 23 -13.39 0.73 16.47
C ASN A 23 -12.22 1.72 16.54
N GLY A 24 -11.16 1.56 15.73
CA GLY A 24 -10.16 2.61 15.52
C GLY A 24 -9.34 2.98 16.75
N MET A 25 -8.84 2.00 17.50
CA MET A 25 -8.00 2.26 18.67
C MET A 25 -6.75 1.40 18.64
N GLY A 26 -5.85 1.73 17.72
CA GLY A 26 -4.55 1.08 17.60
C GLY A 26 -3.57 1.62 18.65
N ARG A 27 -2.75 0.72 19.20
CA ARG A 27 -1.60 1.08 20.01
C ARG A 27 -0.33 0.73 19.25
N LEU A 28 0.51 1.73 19.04
CA LEU A 28 1.84 1.58 18.46
C LEU A 28 2.87 1.80 19.56
N TYR A 29 3.92 0.99 19.54
CA TYR A 29 5.09 1.14 20.40
C TYR A 29 6.31 1.31 19.51
N ALA A 30 7.16 2.27 19.86
CA ALA A 30 8.43 2.53 19.21
C ALA A 30 9.56 2.33 20.23
N THR A 31 10.46 1.39 19.95
CA THR A 31 11.63 1.12 20.79
C THR A 31 12.92 1.34 20.02
N ARG A 32 13.93 1.89 20.69
CA ARG A 32 15.29 2.02 20.14
C ARG A 32 16.07 0.75 20.47
N VAL A 33 16.42 -0.01 19.44
CA VAL A 33 16.92 -1.40 19.54
C VAL A 33 18.25 -1.51 20.31
N ALA A 34 19.07 -0.45 20.30
CA ALA A 34 20.37 -0.40 20.95
C ALA A 34 20.39 0.49 22.22
N SER A 35 19.23 0.75 22.82
CA SER A 35 19.11 1.57 24.02
C SER A 35 18.37 0.84 25.14
N SER A 36 18.60 1.25 26.38
CA SER A 36 17.82 0.81 27.55
C SER A 36 16.57 1.67 27.79
N ASP A 37 16.17 2.47 26.81
CA ASP A 37 15.03 3.37 26.95
C ASP A 37 13.71 2.59 26.88
N GLU A 38 12.74 3.02 27.70
CA GLU A 38 11.40 2.46 27.66
C GLU A 38 10.73 2.69 26.28
N PRO A 39 9.91 1.75 25.78
CA PRO A 39 9.16 1.94 24.55
C PRO A 39 8.26 3.19 24.61
N VAL A 40 8.35 4.04 23.59
CA VAL A 40 7.45 5.18 23.43
C VAL A 40 6.12 4.67 22.89
N ARG A 41 5.04 4.93 23.60
CA ARG A 41 3.67 4.64 23.14
C ARG A 41 3.15 5.79 22.27
N VAL A 42 2.58 5.44 21.12
CA VAL A 42 1.83 6.34 20.24
C VAL A 42 0.41 5.80 20.12
N ASP A 43 -0.56 6.60 20.56
CA ASP A 43 -1.98 6.30 20.39
C ASP A 43 -2.43 6.68 18.98
N LEU A 44 -3.21 5.80 18.35
CA LEU A 44 -3.70 5.96 16.98
C LEU A 44 -5.22 5.84 16.95
N GLU A 45 -5.84 6.61 16.07
CA GLU A 45 -7.29 6.59 15.85
C GLU A 45 -7.73 5.47 14.89
N GLN A 46 -6.80 4.66 14.38
CA GLN A 46 -7.03 3.52 13.50
C GLN A 46 -6.33 2.26 14.00
N GLY A 47 -6.70 1.10 13.44
CA GLY A 47 -5.94 -0.14 13.66
C GLY A 47 -4.53 -0.11 13.05
N VAL A 48 -3.63 -0.95 13.54
CA VAL A 48 -2.28 -1.13 12.97
C VAL A 48 -2.28 -2.34 12.03
N ASP A 49 -2.60 -2.10 10.76
CA ASP A 49 -2.66 -3.14 9.73
C ASP A 49 -1.32 -3.30 9.01
N ARG A 50 -0.57 -2.21 8.87
CA ARG A 50 0.75 -2.14 8.23
C ARG A 50 1.61 -1.06 8.88
N ILE A 51 2.91 -1.32 8.99
CA ILE A 51 3.94 -0.35 9.40
C ILE A 51 5.05 -0.37 8.34
N GLU A 52 5.38 0.76 7.76
CA GLU A 52 6.40 0.86 6.72
C GLU A 52 7.35 2.05 6.93
N PRO A 53 8.59 1.98 6.39
CA PRO A 53 9.48 3.12 6.36
C PRO A 53 8.95 4.24 5.47
N LEU A 54 9.15 5.47 5.92
CA LEU A 54 8.86 6.73 5.26
C LEU A 54 10.11 7.62 5.36
N GLY A 55 11.16 7.21 4.63
CA GLY A 55 12.52 7.73 4.84
C GLY A 55 13.07 7.28 6.19
N ASP A 56 13.55 8.24 6.99
CA ASP A 56 13.99 8.01 8.37
C ASP A 56 12.83 7.92 9.38
N ASN A 57 11.60 8.19 8.91
CA ASN A 57 10.37 8.12 9.67
C ASN A 57 9.58 6.86 9.32
N ALA A 58 8.43 6.65 9.97
CA ALA A 58 7.55 5.55 9.63
C ALA A 58 6.16 6.05 9.18
N ILE A 59 5.38 5.14 8.61
CA ILE A 59 3.97 5.32 8.37
C ILE A 59 3.20 4.11 8.88
N VAL A 60 2.12 4.36 9.62
CA VAL A 60 1.16 3.34 10.00
C VAL A 60 -0.07 3.47 9.12
N VAL A 61 -0.51 2.36 8.56
CA VAL A 61 -1.74 2.29 7.78
C VAL A 61 -2.70 1.32 8.46
N GLY A 62 -3.96 1.70 8.55
CA GLY A 62 -5.01 0.75 8.91
C GLY A 62 -6.41 1.32 8.92
N GLY A 63 -7.38 0.43 9.19
CA GLY A 63 -8.80 0.76 9.12
C GLY A 63 -9.33 1.56 10.32
N ARG A 64 -10.23 2.50 10.03
CA ARG A 64 -11.12 3.17 10.99
C ARG A 64 -12.55 3.19 10.42
N GLY A 65 -13.42 2.32 10.94
CA GLY A 65 -14.76 2.13 10.35
C GLY A 65 -14.68 1.66 8.88
N SER A 66 -15.22 2.44 7.95
CA SER A 66 -15.16 2.20 6.51
C SER A 66 -13.91 2.78 5.83
N ASP A 67 -13.12 3.57 6.56
CA ASP A 67 -12.06 4.39 5.98
C ASP A 67 -10.68 3.75 6.20
N LEU A 68 -9.75 4.10 5.30
CA LEU A 68 -8.35 3.77 5.41
C LEU A 68 -7.58 5.00 5.88
N VAL A 69 -6.86 4.87 6.99
CA VAL A 69 -6.11 5.95 7.62
C VAL A 69 -4.61 5.71 7.48
N PHE A 70 -3.89 6.78 7.16
CA PHE A 70 -2.45 6.83 7.03
C PHE A 70 -1.92 7.82 8.07
N SER A 71 -1.18 7.34 9.05
CA SER A 71 -0.55 8.16 10.09
C SER A 71 0.98 8.11 9.94
N PRO A 72 1.59 9.17 9.43
CA PRO A 72 3.03 9.36 9.50
C PRO A 72 3.47 9.43 10.97
N ILE A 73 4.55 8.73 11.29
CA ILE A 73 5.16 8.69 12.62
C ILE A 73 6.53 9.33 12.51
N GLU A 74 6.66 10.51 13.10
CA GLU A 74 7.93 11.20 13.23
C GLU A 74 8.80 10.48 14.27
N LEU A 75 10.00 10.09 13.86
CA LEU A 75 10.98 9.40 14.68
C LEU A 75 12.18 10.32 14.89
N THR A 76 12.35 10.81 16.13
CA THR A 76 13.50 11.66 16.48
C THR A 76 14.23 11.07 17.67
N LYS A 77 15.43 11.56 17.99
CA LYS A 77 16.17 11.07 19.15
C LYS A 77 15.35 11.27 20.43
N GLY A 78 14.94 10.17 21.05
CA GLY A 78 14.16 10.21 22.29
C GLY A 78 12.68 9.91 22.09
N THR A 79 12.08 10.31 20.99
CA THR A 79 10.62 10.41 20.87
C THR A 79 10.06 9.83 19.57
N ALA A 80 8.78 9.46 19.62
CA ALA A 80 7.98 9.04 18.48
C ALA A 80 6.61 9.71 18.57
N HIS A 81 6.17 10.36 17.49
CA HIS A 81 4.90 11.10 17.48
C HIS A 81 4.14 10.88 16.17
N ALA A 82 2.84 10.61 16.27
CA ALA A 82 1.97 10.65 15.10
C ALA A 82 1.81 12.10 14.60
N LYS A 83 1.86 12.28 13.28
CA LYS A 83 1.57 13.53 12.60
C LYS A 83 0.13 13.53 12.11
N ARG A 84 -0.22 14.50 11.26
CA ARG A 84 -1.57 14.61 10.70
C ARG A 84 -1.90 13.39 9.87
N ASP A 85 -3.07 12.80 10.15
CA ASP A 85 -3.59 11.70 9.36
C ASP A 85 -4.03 12.16 7.96
N TYR A 86 -3.76 11.32 6.97
CA TYR A 86 -4.52 11.32 5.73
C TYR A 86 -5.56 10.19 5.76
N ILE A 87 -6.79 10.52 5.37
CA ILE A 87 -7.94 9.62 5.44
C ILE A 87 -8.48 9.41 4.03
N ARG A 88 -8.36 8.18 3.53
CA ARG A 88 -9.09 7.76 2.33
C ARG A 88 -10.43 7.17 2.74
N ARG A 89 -11.49 7.89 2.42
CA ARG A 89 -12.86 7.44 2.73
C ARG A 89 -13.22 6.18 1.96
N ASN A 90 -13.99 5.31 2.60
CA ASN A 90 -14.58 4.10 2.02
C ASN A 90 -13.54 3.23 1.29
N ALA A 91 -12.40 3.01 1.94
CA ALA A 91 -11.30 2.25 1.40
C ALA A 91 -10.73 1.25 2.42
N SER A 92 -10.09 0.21 1.90
CA SER A 92 -9.30 -0.73 2.70
C SER A 92 -8.01 -1.10 1.97
N GLN A 93 -7.04 -1.67 2.69
CA GLN A 93 -5.82 -2.19 2.04
C GLN A 93 -6.16 -3.29 1.04
N GLY A 94 -5.56 -3.22 -0.16
CA GLY A 94 -5.77 -4.19 -1.24
C GLY A 94 -4.75 -5.32 -1.29
N GLU A 95 -3.65 -5.22 -0.54
CA GLU A 95 -2.58 -6.22 -0.52
C GLU A 95 -1.84 -6.20 0.83
N LEU A 96 -1.64 -7.38 1.41
CA LEU A 96 -1.07 -7.57 2.76
C LEU A 96 0.40 -7.96 2.76
N ARG A 97 0.91 -8.45 1.62
CA ARG A 97 2.31 -8.81 1.46
C ARG A 97 3.19 -7.57 1.56
N SER A 98 4.42 -7.75 2.04
CA SER A 98 5.37 -6.66 2.31
C SER A 98 5.66 -5.80 1.08
N HIS A 99 5.68 -6.37 -0.13
CA HIS A 99 5.88 -5.61 -1.38
C HIS A 99 4.64 -4.83 -1.84
N GLY A 100 3.56 -4.83 -1.06
CA GLY A 100 2.33 -4.10 -1.33
C GLY A 100 2.41 -2.63 -0.91
N PHE A 101 3.59 -2.12 -0.59
CA PHE A 101 3.80 -0.71 -0.29
C PHE A 101 5.13 -0.31 -0.90
N PHE A 102 5.20 0.91 -1.40
CA PHE A 102 6.46 1.48 -1.83
C PHE A 102 6.50 2.96 -1.47
N TYR A 103 7.59 3.38 -0.83
CA TYR A 103 7.92 4.79 -0.64
C TYR A 103 9.14 5.12 -1.50
N LYS A 104 8.98 6.10 -2.39
CA LYS A 104 10.07 6.69 -3.14
C LYS A 104 10.46 8.01 -2.49
N ASP A 105 11.61 8.01 -1.83
CA ASP A 105 12.26 9.26 -1.40
C ASP A 105 12.72 10.05 -2.64
N THR A 106 12.31 11.32 -2.70
CA THR A 106 12.66 12.27 -3.78
C THR A 106 13.53 13.42 -3.28
N ALA A 107 13.78 13.50 -1.98
CA ALA A 107 14.42 14.63 -1.32
C ALA A 107 15.89 14.43 -0.96
N ALA A 108 16.58 13.48 -1.61
CA ALA A 108 17.98 13.10 -1.33
C ALA A 108 19.03 14.24 -1.29
N LYS A 109 18.68 15.52 -1.44
CA LYS A 109 19.60 16.67 -1.42
C LYS A 109 19.19 17.90 -0.62
N ALA A 110 18.00 17.99 -0.01
CA ALA A 110 17.52 19.31 0.46
C ALA A 110 16.72 19.30 1.78
N GLY A 111 17.24 18.70 2.86
CA GLY A 111 16.89 18.99 4.28
C GLY A 111 15.42 18.88 4.73
N ALA A 112 14.48 18.67 3.81
CA ALA A 112 13.05 18.52 3.99
C ALA A 112 12.67 17.16 3.41
N SER A 113 11.82 16.40 4.10
CA SER A 113 11.39 15.08 3.61
C SER A 113 10.41 15.28 2.48
N ARG A 114 10.68 14.71 1.30
CA ARG A 114 9.70 14.63 0.22
C ARG A 114 9.76 13.28 -0.43
N GLY A 115 8.60 12.70 -0.62
CA GLY A 115 8.52 11.45 -1.36
C GLY A 115 7.16 11.19 -1.93
N MET A 116 7.03 9.97 -2.45
CA MET A 116 5.79 9.47 -3.00
C MET A 116 5.53 8.08 -2.45
N ILE A 117 4.31 7.89 -1.95
CA ILE A 117 3.80 6.61 -1.47
C ILE A 117 2.96 6.00 -2.58
N GLY A 118 3.11 4.70 -2.80
CA GLY A 118 2.15 3.87 -3.51
C GLY A 118 1.60 2.79 -2.58
N LEU A 119 0.28 2.64 -2.53
CA LEU A 119 -0.39 1.57 -1.79
C LEU A 119 -1.57 1.02 -2.60
N PRO A 120 -1.62 -0.31 -2.85
CA PRO A 120 -2.82 -0.98 -3.30
C PRO A 120 -3.98 -0.77 -2.32
N ILE A 121 -5.09 -0.24 -2.83
CA ILE A 121 -6.31 -0.04 -2.05
C ILE A 121 -7.49 -0.77 -2.70
N ARG A 122 -8.59 -0.88 -1.96
CA ARG A 122 -9.89 -1.32 -2.45
C ARG A 122 -10.90 -0.25 -2.11
N GLY A 123 -11.68 0.22 -3.09
CA GLY A 123 -12.80 1.14 -2.88
C GLY A 123 -14.11 0.43 -2.51
N GLU A 124 -15.14 1.21 -2.19
CA GLU A 124 -16.49 0.71 -1.90
C GLU A 124 -17.14 0.06 -3.14
N GLY A 125 -17.63 -1.18 -2.99
CA GLY A 125 -18.35 -1.92 -4.04
C GLY A 125 -18.14 -3.44 -4.03
N ALA A 126 -17.01 -3.93 -3.50
CA ALA A 126 -16.70 -5.36 -3.46
C ALA A 126 -17.14 -6.00 -2.13
N ARG A 127 -18.39 -6.50 -2.05
CA ARG A 127 -18.87 -7.33 -0.92
C ARG A 127 -18.52 -8.81 -1.14
N GLY A 128 -17.96 -9.45 -0.12
CA GLY A 128 -18.02 -10.89 0.23
C GLY A 128 -17.79 -11.93 -0.88
N SER A 129 -16.77 -12.79 -0.73
CA SER A 129 -16.46 -13.98 -1.56
C SER A 129 -16.23 -13.77 -3.07
N ARG A 130 -16.68 -12.66 -3.69
CA ARG A 130 -16.34 -12.20 -5.04
C ARG A 130 -14.93 -11.60 -5.16
N TYR A 131 -14.17 -11.65 -4.07
CA TYR A 131 -12.79 -11.18 -3.91
C TYR A 131 -11.79 -11.87 -4.86
N LEU A 132 -12.10 -13.06 -5.38
CA LEU A 132 -11.26 -13.80 -6.33
C LEU A 132 -11.60 -13.54 -7.81
N THR A 133 -12.75 -12.91 -8.09
CA THR A 133 -13.31 -12.82 -9.46
C THR A 133 -13.63 -11.39 -9.91
N GLU A 134 -13.70 -10.43 -8.98
CA GLU A 134 -14.12 -9.04 -9.26
C GLU A 134 -13.17 -8.05 -8.58
N GLY A 135 -11.92 -8.00 -9.04
CA GLY A 135 -10.93 -7.04 -8.59
C GLY A 135 -10.59 -6.06 -9.70
N SER A 136 -11.23 -4.89 -9.75
CA SER A 136 -10.55 -3.73 -10.32
C SER A 136 -9.50 -3.31 -9.31
N ALA A 137 -8.33 -3.94 -9.38
CA ALA A 137 -7.18 -3.60 -8.56
C ALA A 137 -6.87 -2.12 -8.72
N SER A 138 -6.48 -1.43 -7.65
CA SER A 138 -6.06 -0.04 -7.76
C SER A 138 -4.92 0.29 -6.82
N VAL A 139 -4.12 1.26 -7.23
CA VAL A 139 -2.99 1.77 -6.45
C VAL A 139 -3.19 3.25 -6.22
N LEU A 140 -3.37 3.61 -4.95
CA LEU A 140 -3.39 5.00 -4.48
C LEU A 140 -1.97 5.54 -4.41
N PHE A 141 -1.79 6.76 -4.90
CA PHE A 141 -0.54 7.50 -4.81
C PHE A 141 -0.72 8.76 -3.96
N LEU A 142 0.14 8.92 -2.97
CA LEU A 142 0.19 10.10 -2.10
C LEU A 142 1.54 10.80 -2.28
N ALA A 143 1.53 12.12 -2.31
CA ALA A 143 2.73 12.91 -2.07
C ALA A 143 2.92 13.06 -0.57
N GLU A 144 4.17 12.96 -0.14
CA GLU A 144 4.59 13.25 1.22
C GLU A 144 5.52 14.47 1.18
N ASN A 145 5.25 15.45 2.04
CA ASN A 145 6.09 16.63 2.24
C ASN A 145 6.15 16.96 3.73
N ASP A 146 7.30 16.69 4.35
CA ASP A 146 7.55 16.88 5.78
C ASP A 146 6.51 16.18 6.67
N LEU A 147 6.22 14.92 6.34
CA LEU A 147 5.22 14.06 6.97
C LEU A 147 3.78 14.56 6.83
N ASP A 148 3.52 15.54 5.96
CA ASP A 148 2.17 15.89 5.52
C ASP A 148 1.83 15.15 4.22
N LEU A 149 0.68 14.48 4.21
CA LEU A 149 0.26 13.61 3.12
C LEU A 149 -0.84 14.27 2.30
N SER A 150 -0.67 14.27 0.98
CA SER A 150 -1.67 14.77 0.02
C SER A 150 -1.92 13.77 -1.10
N GLU A 151 -3.17 13.65 -1.53
CA GLU A 151 -3.55 12.73 -2.58
C GLU A 151 -3.12 13.25 -3.95
N LEU A 152 -2.41 12.41 -4.71
CA LEU A 152 -2.12 12.66 -6.11
C LEU A 152 -3.20 12.03 -7.01
N GLY A 153 -3.74 10.88 -6.60
CA GLY A 153 -4.77 10.14 -7.32
C GLY A 153 -4.48 8.64 -7.29
N SER A 154 -5.20 7.87 -8.11
CA SER A 154 -5.01 6.41 -8.20
C SER A 154 -4.83 5.98 -9.66
N LEU A 155 -4.08 4.90 -9.86
CA LEU A 155 -4.10 4.13 -11.11
C LEU A 155 -4.99 2.91 -10.89
N GLU A 156 -5.89 2.66 -11.84
CA GLU A 156 -6.94 1.65 -11.73
C GLU A 156 -6.74 0.58 -12.80
N ALA A 157 -7.01 -0.67 -12.46
CA ALA A 157 -7.15 -1.74 -13.44
C ALA A 157 -8.40 -1.50 -14.28
N SER A 158 -8.35 -1.90 -15.54
CA SER A 158 -9.54 -1.98 -16.38
C SER A 158 -10.54 -2.96 -15.76
N ALA A 159 -11.84 -2.73 -16.00
CA ALA A 159 -12.83 -3.76 -15.72
C ALA A 159 -12.42 -5.05 -16.46
N ILE A 160 -12.40 -6.18 -15.74
CA ILE A 160 -11.92 -7.46 -16.25
C ILE A 160 -12.59 -7.77 -17.59
N ARG A 161 -11.82 -7.65 -18.67
CA ARG A 161 -12.13 -8.24 -19.99
C ARG A 161 -11.29 -9.49 -20.25
N SER A 162 -10.51 -9.94 -19.26
CA SER A 162 -9.59 -11.06 -19.44
C SER A 162 -10.39 -12.32 -19.69
N VAL A 163 -10.20 -12.90 -20.87
CA VAL A 163 -10.55 -14.29 -21.14
C VAL A 163 -9.82 -15.14 -20.10
N ASN A 164 -10.52 -16.06 -19.45
CA ASN A 164 -9.89 -17.04 -18.56
C ASN A 164 -8.81 -17.76 -19.36
N ASP A 165 -7.54 -17.49 -19.03
CA ASP A 165 -6.38 -18.03 -19.73
C ASP A 165 -6.05 -19.46 -19.27
N GLY A 166 -6.90 -20.08 -18.45
CA GLY A 166 -6.65 -21.38 -17.86
C GLY A 166 -5.42 -21.38 -16.96
N CYS A 167 -5.13 -20.24 -16.31
CA CYS A 167 -3.96 -20.06 -15.47
C CYS A 167 -2.61 -20.22 -16.16
N ARG A 168 -2.58 -20.03 -17.49
CA ARG A 168 -1.36 -20.14 -18.29
C ARG A 168 -0.25 -19.21 -17.82
N ALA A 169 -0.59 -17.98 -17.43
CA ALA A 169 0.39 -17.08 -16.84
C ALA A 169 0.35 -17.09 -15.30
N SER A 170 -0.82 -17.12 -14.65
CA SER A 170 -0.93 -17.59 -13.26
C SER A 170 -2.38 -17.81 -12.77
N CYS A 171 -2.64 -18.90 -12.02
CA CYS A 171 -3.87 -19.11 -11.23
C CYS A 171 -3.93 -18.25 -9.97
N VAL A 172 -2.79 -17.71 -9.56
CA VAL A 172 -2.60 -17.03 -8.28
C VAL A 172 -1.70 -15.85 -8.57
N ASP A 173 -2.14 -14.60 -8.40
CA ASP A 173 -1.25 -13.48 -8.68
C ASP A 173 0.02 -13.58 -7.81
N TRP A 174 1.16 -13.95 -8.44
CA TRP A 174 2.44 -14.18 -7.76
C TRP A 174 2.91 -12.90 -7.07
N TYR A 175 2.53 -11.75 -7.62
CA TYR A 175 2.77 -10.45 -7.03
C TYR A 175 1.57 -9.90 -6.27
N GLY A 176 0.41 -10.56 -6.32
CA GLY A 176 -0.79 -10.08 -5.65
C GLY A 176 -1.45 -8.91 -6.35
N ASN A 177 -2.63 -8.55 -5.87
CA ASN A 177 -3.64 -7.78 -6.62
C ASN A 177 -3.10 -6.52 -7.34
N ALA A 178 -2.20 -5.78 -6.69
CA ALA A 178 -1.48 -4.69 -7.35
C ALA A 178 -0.11 -4.40 -6.73
N ARG A 179 0.77 -3.78 -7.52
CA ARG A 179 2.10 -3.32 -7.09
C ARG A 179 2.41 -1.90 -7.60
N PRO A 180 2.72 -0.94 -6.72
CA PRO A 180 3.37 0.30 -7.13
C PRO A 180 4.82 0.03 -7.52
N ILE A 181 5.27 0.63 -8.63
CA ILE A 181 6.64 0.52 -9.11
C ILE A 181 7.14 1.92 -9.46
N PHE A 182 8.34 2.26 -8.99
CA PHE A 182 9.02 3.51 -9.31
C PHE A 182 10.34 3.22 -10.01
N VAL A 183 10.54 3.79 -11.21
CA VAL A 183 11.77 3.64 -11.99
C VAL A 183 12.26 5.01 -12.44
N GLY A 184 13.35 5.49 -11.84
CA GLY A 184 13.78 6.87 -12.03
C GLY A 184 12.63 7.83 -11.71
N ASN A 185 12.23 8.66 -12.67
CA ASN A 185 11.11 9.60 -12.51
C ASN A 185 9.74 9.05 -12.95
N ARG A 186 9.66 7.77 -13.34
CA ARG A 186 8.45 7.14 -13.86
C ARG A 186 7.70 6.41 -12.74
N ILE A 187 6.38 6.43 -12.83
CA ILE A 187 5.45 5.86 -11.85
C ILE A 187 4.63 4.81 -12.57
N PHE A 188 4.55 3.61 -12.01
CA PHE A 188 3.73 2.54 -12.55
C PHE A 188 2.89 1.84 -11.49
N ALA A 189 1.79 1.26 -11.93
CA ALA A 189 1.03 0.25 -11.21
C ALA A 189 0.96 -1.02 -12.06
N LEU A 190 1.47 -2.13 -11.52
CA LEU A 190 1.25 -3.47 -12.05
C LEU A 190 -0.01 -4.02 -11.39
N MET A 191 -1.01 -4.38 -12.18
CA MET A 191 -2.34 -4.79 -11.72
C MET A 191 -2.81 -5.97 -12.59
N GLY A 192 -2.57 -7.20 -12.14
CA GLY A 192 -2.78 -8.39 -12.97
C GLY A 192 -1.97 -8.35 -14.26
N TYR A 193 -2.65 -8.40 -15.41
CA TYR A 193 -2.04 -8.36 -16.76
C TYR A 193 -1.87 -6.94 -17.33
N GLU A 194 -1.99 -5.92 -16.47
CA GLU A 194 -1.88 -4.53 -16.88
C GLU A 194 -0.70 -3.85 -16.20
N LEU A 195 0.12 -3.18 -17.00
CA LEU A 195 1.11 -2.22 -16.54
C LEU A 195 0.66 -0.83 -16.92
N VAL A 196 0.29 -0.03 -15.93
CA VAL A 196 -0.23 1.32 -16.11
C VAL A 196 0.85 2.31 -15.69
N GLU A 197 1.27 3.16 -16.61
CA GLU A 197 2.17 4.28 -16.36
C GLU A 197 1.37 5.52 -15.98
N GLY A 198 1.72 6.14 -14.86
CA GLY A 198 1.19 7.43 -14.42
C GLY A 198 2.16 8.57 -14.67
N THR A 199 1.62 9.78 -14.78
CA THR A 199 2.38 11.03 -14.78
C THR A 199 1.76 12.00 -13.78
N VAL A 200 2.60 12.72 -13.04
CA VAL A 200 2.14 13.75 -12.11
C VAL A 200 2.31 15.12 -12.75
N ALA A 201 1.23 15.89 -12.82
CA ALA A 201 1.23 17.28 -13.25
C ALA A 201 0.30 18.08 -12.35
N LYS A 202 0.73 19.28 -11.93
CA LYS A 202 -0.05 20.16 -11.04
C LYS A 202 -0.57 19.43 -9.79
N ALA A 203 0.29 18.64 -9.13
CA ALA A 203 -0.03 17.83 -7.96
C ALA A 203 -1.16 16.79 -8.17
N ARG A 204 -1.40 16.37 -9.42
CA ARG A 204 -2.38 15.34 -9.76
C ARG A 204 -1.75 14.26 -10.63
N LEU A 205 -2.03 13.02 -10.29
CA LEU A 205 -1.70 11.84 -11.07
C LEU A 205 -2.74 11.65 -12.18
N SER A 206 -2.28 11.39 -13.39
CA SER A 206 -3.10 10.90 -14.49
C SER A 206 -2.41 9.71 -15.16
N GLU A 207 -3.19 8.77 -15.66
CA GLU A 207 -2.68 7.74 -16.55
C GLU A 207 -2.04 8.39 -17.79
N ARG A 208 -0.84 7.92 -18.14
CA ARG A 208 -0.09 8.33 -19.32
C ARG A 208 -0.17 7.27 -20.41
N ARG A 209 -0.01 6.00 -20.03
CA ARG A 209 0.00 4.86 -20.94
C ARG A 209 -0.37 3.58 -20.20
N ARG A 210 -0.94 2.63 -20.92
CA ARG A 210 -1.22 1.28 -20.45
C ARG A 210 -0.66 0.26 -21.42
N LEU A 211 -0.17 -0.84 -20.86
CA LEU A 211 0.19 -2.04 -21.58
C LEU A 211 -0.63 -3.19 -20.99
N GLU A 212 -1.41 -3.86 -21.83
CA GLU A 212 -2.07 -5.11 -21.51
C GLU A 212 -1.25 -6.25 -22.12
N PHE A 213 -0.92 -7.24 -21.30
CA PHE A 213 -0.13 -8.41 -21.71
C PHE A 213 -0.84 -9.72 -21.37
N ALA A 214 -2.17 -9.66 -21.23
CA ALA A 214 -3.00 -10.85 -21.04
C ALA A 214 -2.82 -11.80 -22.24
N PRO A 215 -2.75 -13.12 -22.02
CA PRO A 215 -2.65 -14.07 -23.11
C PRO A 215 -3.82 -13.92 -24.08
N GLN A 216 -3.52 -13.68 -25.37
CA GLN A 216 -4.55 -13.65 -26.40
C GLN A 216 -4.87 -15.07 -26.84
N GLY A 217 -6.08 -15.54 -26.54
CA GLY A 217 -6.74 -16.70 -27.17
C GLY A 217 -5.85 -17.93 -27.40
N GLY A 218 -5.71 -18.77 -26.38
CA GLY A 218 -5.24 -20.15 -26.54
C GLY A 218 -6.14 -21.10 -25.75
N ALA A 219 -6.57 -22.21 -26.36
CA ALA A 219 -7.37 -23.23 -25.68
C ALA A 219 -6.70 -23.67 -24.38
N PRO A 220 -7.42 -23.92 -23.27
CA PRO A 220 -6.80 -24.39 -22.03
C PRO A 220 -5.90 -25.60 -22.32
N VAL A 221 -4.70 -25.61 -21.73
CA VAL A 221 -3.85 -26.81 -21.76
C VAL A 221 -4.57 -27.82 -20.88
N THR A 222 -5.10 -28.88 -21.47
CA THR A 222 -5.66 -30.00 -20.71
C THR A 222 -4.47 -30.76 -20.13
N ASP A 223 -4.33 -30.75 -18.80
CA ASP A 223 -3.38 -31.57 -18.03
C ASP A 223 -3.74 -33.08 -18.10
N GLU A 224 -3.91 -33.61 -19.31
CA GLU A 224 -4.06 -35.04 -19.58
C GLU A 224 -3.30 -35.37 -20.88
N GLN A 225 -1.97 -35.34 -20.82
CA GLN A 225 -1.09 -36.26 -21.54
C GLN A 225 0.37 -35.87 -21.25
N ASP A 226 1.01 -36.72 -20.44
CA ASP A 226 2.45 -36.99 -20.35
C ASP A 226 2.92 -37.06 -18.88
N TRP A 227 2.47 -38.13 -18.22
CA TRP A 227 3.21 -38.83 -17.16
C TRP A 227 3.64 -40.19 -17.70
#